data_AF-A0A7X8Y7Z9-F1
#
_entry.id   AF-A0A7X8Y7Z9-F1
#
_cell.length_a   1.000
_cell.length_b   1.000
_cell.length_c   1.000
_cell.angle_alpha   90.00
_cell.angle_beta   90.00
_cell.angle_gamma   90.00
#
_symmetry.space_group_name_H-M   'P 1'
#
loop_
_entity.id
_entity.type
_entity.pdbx_description
1 polymer ?
#
loop_
_entity_poly.entity_id
_entity_poly.type
_entity_poly.pdbx_seq_one_letter_code
_entity_poly.pdbx_strand_id
1 'polypeptide(L)'
;MTIDEMVDLQKRGSRARVLGFKLSDNPYLHPERMLGHTAEALAEWLARYDAWKLGWETEHAIQAVNRRDAVPFEIERNRSRGAVFH
;
A
#
# COMPACT_ATOMS: atom_id res chain seq x y z
N MET A 1 -7.27 8.89 19.42
CA MET A 1 -7.69 8.25 18.17
C MET A 1 -8.70 7.14 18.47
N THR A 2 -9.85 7.16 17.82
CA THR A 2 -10.88 6.10 17.88
C THR A 2 -10.68 5.04 16.79
N ILE A 3 -11.42 3.94 16.87
CA ILE A 3 -11.38 2.87 15.85
C ILE A 3 -11.84 3.40 14.49
N ASP A 4 -12.93 4.18 14.44
CA ASP A 4 -13.44 4.77 13.19
C ASP A 4 -12.41 5.70 12.54
N GLU A 5 -11.76 6.56 13.32
CA GLU A 5 -10.70 7.44 12.82
C GLU A 5 -9.52 6.64 12.24
N MET A 6 -9.13 5.56 12.91
CA MET A 6 -8.08 4.67 12.44
C MET A 6 -8.45 3.99 11.12
N VAL A 7 -9.68 3.49 11.01
CA VAL A 7 -10.19 2.85 9.79
C VAL A 7 -10.25 3.86 8.64
N ASP A 8 -10.69 5.09 8.88
CA ASP A 8 -10.72 6.12 7.85
C ASP A 8 -9.32 6.53 7.38
N LEU A 9 -8.33 6.53 8.27
CA LEU A 9 -6.92 6.73 7.90
C LEU A 9 -6.38 5.59 7.03
N GLN A 10 -6.71 4.34 7.37
CA GLN A 10 -6.36 3.18 6.54
C GLN A 10 -7.01 3.28 5.15
N LYS A 11 -8.31 3.62 5.06
CA LYS A 11 -8.98 3.84 3.76
C LYS A 11 -8.30 4.93 2.93
N ARG A 12 -7.88 6.03 3.58
CA ARG A 12 -7.14 7.11 2.91
C ARG A 12 -5.79 6.64 2.38
N GLY A 13 -5.06 5.83 3.15
CA GLY A 13 -3.80 5.21 2.74
C GLY A 13 -3.97 4.29 1.53
N SER A 14 -4.95 3.40 1.58
CA SER A 14 -5.30 2.51 0.46
C SER A 14 -5.65 3.32 -0.79
N ARG A 15 -6.53 4.32 -0.68
CA ARG A 15 -6.89 5.19 -1.82
C ARG A 15 -5.69 5.94 -2.37
N ALA A 16 -4.77 6.39 -1.54
CA ALA A 16 -3.55 7.07 -2.00
C ALA A 16 -2.70 6.13 -2.87
N ARG A 17 -2.55 4.86 -2.47
CA ARG A 17 -1.86 3.85 -3.28
C ARG A 17 -2.54 3.62 -4.63
N VAL A 18 -3.88 3.53 -4.65
CA VAL A 18 -4.68 3.41 -5.88
C VAL A 18 -4.45 4.60 -6.81
N LEU A 19 -4.38 5.81 -6.26
CA LEU A 19 -4.15 7.05 -7.02
C LEU A 19 -2.69 7.25 -7.47
N GLY A 20 -1.77 6.34 -7.09
CA GLY A 20 -0.37 6.39 -7.50
C GLY A 20 0.56 7.20 -6.59
N PHE A 21 0.08 7.64 -5.42
CA PHE A 21 0.94 8.27 -4.41
C PHE A 21 1.93 7.25 -3.82
N LYS A 22 3.11 7.74 -3.45
CA LYS A 22 4.17 6.98 -2.80
C LYS A 22 3.91 6.91 -1.30
N LEU A 23 4.54 5.94 -0.62
CA LEU A 23 4.51 5.86 0.83
C LEU A 23 5.07 7.13 1.50
N SER A 24 6.04 7.79 0.84
CA SER A 24 6.61 9.07 1.27
C SER A 24 5.62 10.25 1.23
N ASP A 25 4.47 10.09 0.56
CA ASP A 25 3.41 11.09 0.52
C ASP A 25 2.45 10.98 1.72
N ASN A 26 2.81 10.15 2.72
CA ASN A 26 2.08 10.07 3.97
C ASN A 26 2.03 11.46 4.63
N PRO A 27 0.84 12.03 4.86
CA PRO A 27 0.72 13.41 5.36
C PRO A 27 1.30 13.59 6.77
N TYR A 28 1.52 12.49 7.51
CA TYR A 28 2.07 12.47 8.86
C TYR A 28 3.61 12.35 8.89
N LEU A 29 4.30 12.32 7.75
CA LEU A 29 5.77 12.44 7.69
C LEU A 29 6.27 13.88 7.89
N HIS A 30 5.36 14.85 7.92
CA HIS A 30 5.66 16.27 8.04
C HIS A 30 5.55 16.72 9.51
N PRO A 31 6.67 16.80 10.26
CA PRO A 31 6.64 17.19 11.67
C PRO A 31 6.10 18.60 11.87
N GLU A 32 6.19 19.49 10.86
CA GLU A 32 5.58 20.82 10.89
C GLU A 32 4.05 20.82 11.03
N ARG A 33 3.39 19.69 10.79
CA ARG A 33 1.92 19.53 10.93
C ARG A 33 1.51 18.94 12.27
N MET A 34 2.46 18.51 13.10
CA MET A 34 2.18 17.95 14.41
C MET A 34 1.75 19.07 15.37
N LEU A 35 0.54 18.95 15.93
CA LEU A 35 0.03 19.92 16.90
C LEU A 35 0.57 19.58 18.30
N GLY A 36 1.56 20.34 18.75
CA GLY A 36 2.15 20.22 20.09
C GLY A 36 3.42 19.37 20.14
N HIS A 37 4.30 19.69 21.08
CA HIS A 37 5.59 19.01 21.29
C HIS A 37 5.57 18.07 22.51
N THR A 38 4.40 17.54 22.87
CA THR A 38 4.27 16.59 23.99
C THR A 38 4.47 15.15 23.54
N ALA A 39 4.79 14.26 24.47
CA ALA A 39 4.95 12.84 24.18
C ALA A 39 3.62 12.19 23.74
N GLU A 40 2.50 12.65 24.28
CA GLU A 40 1.16 12.21 23.91
C GLU A 40 0.79 12.65 22.49
N ALA A 41 1.13 13.89 22.12
CA ALA A 41 0.93 14.40 20.76
C ALA A 41 1.78 13.62 19.75
N LEU A 42 3.02 13.27 20.11
CA LEU A 42 3.88 12.43 19.27
C LEU A 42 3.31 11.01 19.12
N ALA A 43 2.86 10.39 20.21
CA ALA A 43 2.26 9.05 20.16
C ALA A 43 1.00 9.02 19.28
N GLU A 44 0.13 10.04 19.40
CA GLU A 44 -1.04 10.16 18.53
C GLU A 44 -0.63 10.38 17.06
N TRP A 45 0.38 11.22 16.82
CA TRP A 45 0.89 11.49 15.48
C TRP A 45 1.43 10.23 14.80
N LEU A 46 2.20 9.42 15.53
CA LEU A 46 2.72 8.13 15.05
C LEU A 46 1.58 7.14 14.79
N ALA A 47 0.57 7.08 15.66
CA ALA A 47 -0.58 6.20 15.44
C ALA A 47 -1.33 6.54 14.14
N ARG A 48 -1.44 7.84 13.80
CA ARG A 48 -2.04 8.29 12.54
C ARG A 48 -1.16 7.94 11.32
N TYR A 49 0.15 8.11 11.47
CA TYR A 49 1.12 7.70 10.46
C TYR A 49 1.01 6.21 10.15
N ASP A 50 0.99 5.36 11.17
CA ASP A 50 0.93 3.90 11.04
C ASP A 50 -0.39 3.44 10.43
N ALA A 51 -1.52 4.04 10.86
CA ALA A 51 -2.83 3.73 10.29
C ALA A 51 -2.88 4.04 8.78
N TRP A 52 -2.38 5.20 8.36
CA TRP A 52 -2.32 5.54 6.93
C TRP A 52 -1.38 4.60 6.16
N LYS A 53 -0.19 4.35 6.72
CA LYS A 53 0.81 3.45 6.12
C LYS A 53 0.25 2.04 5.90
N LEU A 54 -0.43 1.49 6.90
CA LEU A 54 -1.00 0.13 6.83
C LEU A 54 -1.99 -0.02 5.68
N GLY A 55 -2.85 0.98 5.47
CA GLY A 55 -3.78 0.98 4.35
C GLY A 55 -3.08 1.05 2.99
N TRP A 56 -2.03 1.87 2.88
CA TRP A 56 -1.21 1.97 1.65
C TRP A 56 -0.50 0.65 1.34
N GLU A 57 0.13 0.02 2.35
CA GLU A 57 0.88 -1.23 2.21
C GLU A 57 -0.03 -2.40 1.84
N THR A 58 -1.21 -2.46 2.43
CA THR A 58 -2.22 -3.49 2.12
C THR A 58 -2.63 -3.41 0.65
N GLU A 59 -2.97 -2.22 0.16
CA GLU A 59 -3.29 -2.02 -1.25
C GLU A 59 -2.11 -2.33 -2.17
N HIS A 60 -0.89 -1.96 -1.76
CA HIS A 60 0.31 -2.24 -2.53
C HIS A 60 0.53 -3.76 -2.69
N ALA A 61 0.33 -4.53 -1.61
CA ALA A 61 0.44 -5.98 -1.62
C ALA A 61 -0.63 -6.62 -2.52
N ILE A 62 -1.89 -6.16 -2.45
CA ILE A 62 -2.99 -6.64 -3.31
C ILE A 62 -2.65 -6.42 -4.79
N GLN A 63 -2.17 -5.23 -5.15
CA GLN A 63 -1.77 -4.94 -6.55
C GLN A 63 -0.57 -5.78 -7.00
N ALA A 64 0.36 -6.09 -6.11
CA ALA A 64 1.49 -6.96 -6.42
C ALA A 64 1.04 -8.39 -6.70
N VAL A 65 0.03 -8.90 -5.99
CA VAL A 65 -0.59 -10.20 -6.27
C VAL A 65 -1.31 -10.19 -7.61
N ASN A 66 -2.19 -9.20 -7.85
CA ASN A 66 -2.94 -9.08 -9.12
C ASN A 66 -2.01 -9.00 -10.35
N ARG A 67 -0.83 -8.40 -10.22
CA ARG A 67 0.18 -8.36 -11.29
C ARG A 67 0.86 -9.70 -11.55
N ARG A 68 0.98 -10.56 -10.54
CA ARG A 68 1.58 -11.90 -10.66
C ARG A 68 0.62 -12.87 -11.36
N ASP A 69 -0.69 -12.70 -11.18
CA ASP A 69 -1.71 -13.49 -11.86
C ASP A 69 -1.98 -13.02 -13.31
N ALA A 70 -1.48 -11.82 -13.67
CA ALA A 70 -1.61 -11.27 -15.02
C ALA A 70 -0.60 -11.83 -16.05
N VAL A 71 0.27 -12.76 -15.66
CA VAL A 71 1.13 -13.48 -16.62
C VAL A 71 0.24 -14.51 -17.35
N PRO A 72 -0.02 -14.37 -18.66
CA PRO A 72 -0.84 -15.34 -19.37
C PRO A 72 -0.11 -16.68 -19.36
N PHE A 73 -0.82 -17.72 -18.94
CA PHE A 73 -0.40 -19.13 -18.95
C PHE A 73 -0.04 -19.69 -20.36
N GLU A 74 0.13 -18.82 -21.36
CA GLU A 74 0.22 -19.15 -22.78
C GLU A 74 1.67 -19.36 -23.27
N ILE A 75 2.68 -19.00 -22.48
CA ILE A 75 4.09 -19.16 -22.89
C ILE A 75 4.62 -20.59 -22.67
N GLU A 76 4.09 -21.35 -21.69
CA GLU A 76 4.59 -22.70 -21.37
C GLU A 76 4.16 -23.77 -22.42
N ARG A 77 2.99 -23.62 -23.05
CA ARG A 77 2.44 -24.62 -23.97
C ARG A 77 3.13 -24.64 -25.34
N ASN A 78 3.82 -23.54 -25.73
CA ASN A 78 4.47 -23.44 -27.03
C ASN A 78 5.88 -24.07 -27.04
N ARG A 79 6.49 -24.27 -25.86
CA ARG A 79 7.81 -24.93 -25.74
C ARG A 79 7.73 -26.45 -25.93
N SER A 80 6.58 -27.05 -25.60
CA SER A 80 6.36 -28.50 -25.71
C SER A 80 5.87 -28.98 -27.08
N ARG A 81 5.65 -28.06 -28.04
CA ARG A 81 5.14 -28.39 -29.40
C ARG A 81 6.16 -28.18 -30.52
N GLY A 82 7.36 -27.69 -30.22
CA GLY A 82 8.43 -27.45 -31.20
C GLY A 82 9.42 -28.60 -31.40
N ALA A 83 9.29 -29.71 -30.66
CA ALA A 83 10.20 -30.86 -30.76
C ALA A 83 9.61 -31.99 -31.62
N VAL A 84 9.16 -31.68 -32.84
CA VAL A 84 9.01 -32.66 -33.91
C VAL A 84 9.46 -31.99 -35.20
N PHE A 85 10.74 -32.12 -35.53
CA PHE A 85 11.23 -31.95 -36.89
C PHE A 85 12.12 -33.15 -37.24
N HIS A 86 11.92 -33.58 -38.49
CA HIS A 86 12.33 -34.81 -39.17
C HIS A 86 13.81 -35.19 -39.04
#